data_AF-A0A6V7NQK1-F1
#
_entry.id   AF-A0A6V7NQK1-F1
#
_cell.length_a   1.000
_cell.length_b   1.000
_cell.length_c   1.000
_cell.angle_alpha   90.00
_cell.angle_beta   90.00
_cell.angle_gamma   90.00
#
_symmetry.space_group_name_H-M   'P 1'
#
loop_
_entity.id
_entity.type
_entity.pdbx_description
1 polymer ?
#
loop_
_entity_poly.entity_id
_entity_poly.type
_entity_poly.pdbx_seq_one_letter_code
_entity_poly.pdbx_strand_id
1 'polypeptide(L)'
;MVSLISPSLPFLFLLILHQSSSLSTVDVSADSDIIIETCNRCASSDPNVNYTLCVASLESVPKARQSDLQGLAVVSVRLAKSNMTRAKSKAKNLLKAKSLDPYMESCLELVANCIRIR
;
A
#
# COMPACT_ATOMS: atom_id res chain seq x y z
N MET A 1 -42.53 26.76 -55.42
CA MET A 1 -41.82 27.29 -54.23
C MET A 1 -40.78 26.27 -53.83
N VAL A 2 -39.52 26.47 -54.23
CA VAL A 2 -38.39 25.62 -53.83
C VAL A 2 -37.67 26.39 -52.73
N SER A 3 -37.80 25.92 -51.49
CA SER A 3 -37.17 26.55 -50.33
C SER A 3 -35.66 26.44 -50.46
N LEU A 4 -34.97 27.59 -50.53
CA LEU A 4 -33.52 27.69 -50.36
C LEU A 4 -33.18 27.32 -48.91
N ILE A 5 -32.86 26.04 -48.67
CA ILE A 5 -32.22 25.63 -47.42
C ILE A 5 -30.75 26.03 -47.57
N SER A 6 -30.35 27.09 -46.88
CA SER A 6 -28.97 27.53 -46.82
C SER A 6 -28.08 26.37 -46.32
N PRO A 7 -27.02 25.96 -47.05
CA PRO A 7 -26.18 24.80 -46.70
C PRO A 7 -25.35 24.99 -45.42
N SER A 8 -25.47 26.14 -44.76
CA SER A 8 -24.76 26.49 -43.52
C SER A 8 -25.34 25.83 -42.27
N LEU A 9 -26.62 25.43 -42.28
CA LEU A 9 -27.29 24.84 -41.11
C LEU A 9 -26.80 23.42 -40.73
N PRO A 10 -26.60 22.47 -41.68
CA PRO A 10 -26.08 21.15 -41.34
C PRO A 10 -24.61 21.19 -40.91
N PHE A 11 -23.85 22.18 -41.39
CA PHE A 11 -22.44 22.38 -41.00
C PHE A 11 -22.31 22.81 -39.53
N LEU A 12 -23.21 23.68 -39.06
CA LEU A 12 -23.25 24.09 -37.66
C LEU A 12 -23.59 22.93 -36.71
N PHE A 13 -24.46 22.01 -37.12
CA PHE A 13 -24.82 20.82 -36.34
C PHE A 13 -23.63 19.86 -36.14
N LEU A 14 -22.80 19.68 -37.18
CA LEU A 14 -21.61 18.81 -37.11
C LEU A 14 -20.52 19.39 -36.18
N LEU A 15 -20.39 20.72 -36.10
CA LEU A 15 -19.45 21.39 -35.20
C LEU A 15 -19.85 21.22 -33.72
N ILE A 16 -21.15 21.21 -33.42
CA ILE A 16 -21.66 21.00 -32.04
C ILE A 16 -21.42 19.56 -31.56
N LEU A 17 -21.53 18.57 -32.47
CA LEU A 17 -21.21 17.17 -32.17
C LEU A 17 -19.71 16.91 -32.00
N HIS A 18 -18.84 17.68 -32.67
CA HIS A 18 -17.39 17.55 -32.52
C HIS A 18 -16.90 18.03 -31.14
N GLN A 19 -17.48 19.12 -30.60
CA GLN A 19 -17.05 19.69 -29.31
C GLN A 19 -17.58 18.95 -28.08
N SER A 20 -18.59 18.08 -28.23
CA SER A 20 -19.11 17.27 -27.12
C SER A 20 -18.25 16.04 -26.80
N SER A 21 -17.23 15.75 -27.60
CA SER A 21 -16.32 14.61 -27.42
C SER A 21 -15.14 14.88 -26.47
N SER A 22 -15.12 16.02 -25.77
CA SER A 22 -14.05 16.32 -24.80
C SER A 22 -14.61 16.97 -23.54
N LEU A 23 -15.61 16.35 -22.93
CA LEU A 23 -15.73 16.43 -21.47
C LEU A 23 -14.69 15.48 -20.89
N SER A 24 -13.44 15.93 -20.84
CA SER A 24 -12.50 15.39 -19.86
C SER A 24 -13.05 15.84 -18.51
N THR A 25 -13.87 15.00 -17.88
CA THR A 25 -13.96 15.03 -16.43
C THR A 25 -12.52 14.94 -15.97
N VAL A 26 -12.00 16.03 -15.41
CA VAL A 26 -10.87 15.92 -14.49
C VAL A 26 -11.44 15.04 -13.39
N ASP A 27 -11.25 13.73 -13.53
CA ASP A 27 -11.31 12.84 -12.40
C ASP A 27 -10.21 13.40 -11.51
N VAL A 28 -10.62 14.25 -10.56
CA VAL A 28 -9.90 14.34 -9.30
C VAL A 28 -10.11 12.95 -8.74
N SER A 29 -9.32 11.99 -9.24
CA SER A 29 -9.07 10.74 -8.54
C SER A 29 -8.66 11.26 -7.18
N ALA A 30 -9.53 11.11 -6.19
CA ALA A 30 -9.12 11.29 -4.82
C ALA A 30 -7.90 10.37 -4.74
N ASP A 31 -6.70 10.96 -4.67
CA ASP A 31 -5.44 10.23 -4.68
C ASP A 31 -5.52 9.33 -3.46
N SER A 32 -5.98 8.10 -3.70
CA SER A 32 -6.34 7.19 -2.62
C SER A 32 -5.00 6.79 -2.07
N ASP A 33 -4.73 7.29 -0.87
CA ASP A 33 -3.46 7.11 -0.20
C ASP A 33 -3.05 5.64 -0.29
N ILE A 34 -2.00 5.38 -1.08
CA ILE A 34 -1.61 4.02 -1.43
C ILE A 34 -1.31 3.17 -0.20
N ILE A 35 -0.87 3.79 0.91
CA ILE A 35 -0.67 3.11 2.19
C ILE A 35 -2.01 2.67 2.77
N ILE A 36 -3.00 3.58 2.81
CA ILE A 36 -4.33 3.30 3.36
C ILE A 36 -5.02 2.19 2.56
N GLU A 37 -5.02 2.31 1.24
CA GLU A 37 -5.63 1.32 0.36
C GLU A 37 -4.94 -0.05 0.47
N THR A 38 -3.61 -0.07 0.48
CA THR A 38 -2.83 -1.32 0.63
C THR A 38 -3.10 -1.98 1.97
N CYS A 39 -3.03 -1.23 3.07
CA CYS A 39 -3.26 -1.76 4.40
C CYS A 39 -4.70 -2.23 4.61
N ASN A 40 -5.69 -1.53 4.04
CA ASN A 40 -7.08 -1.94 4.08
C ASN A 40 -7.29 -3.28 3.35
N ARG A 41 -6.73 -3.42 2.14
CA ARG A 41 -6.77 -4.68 1.38
C ARG A 41 -6.09 -5.82 2.15
N CYS A 42 -4.89 -5.60 2.67
CA CYS A 42 -4.17 -6.64 3.41
C CYS A 42 -4.92 -7.10 4.67
N ALA A 43 -5.41 -6.16 5.49
CA ALA A 43 -6.17 -6.48 6.70
C ALA A 43 -7.52 -7.15 6.42
N SER A 44 -8.14 -6.81 5.29
CA SER A 44 -9.37 -7.48 4.83
C SER A 44 -9.10 -8.89 4.31
N SER A 45 -7.92 -9.13 3.72
CA SER A 45 -7.55 -10.42 3.12
C SER A 45 -6.93 -11.43 4.09
N ASP A 46 -6.22 -10.95 5.11
CA ASP A 46 -5.50 -11.79 6.08
C ASP A 46 -5.79 -11.28 7.50
N PRO A 47 -6.50 -12.06 8.34
CA PRO A 47 -6.83 -11.67 9.71
C PRO A 47 -5.61 -11.49 10.61
N ASN A 48 -4.43 -11.96 10.20
CA ASN A 48 -3.17 -11.75 10.92
C ASN A 48 -2.55 -10.37 10.64
N VAL A 49 -3.04 -9.64 9.64
CA VAL A 49 -2.57 -8.29 9.33
C VAL A 49 -3.39 -7.27 10.11
N ASN A 50 -2.77 -6.66 11.11
CA ASN A 50 -3.37 -5.54 11.83
C ASN A 50 -3.26 -4.25 11.00
N TYR A 51 -4.41 -3.69 10.61
CA TYR A 51 -4.49 -2.45 9.82
C TYR A 51 -3.68 -1.29 10.43
N THR A 52 -3.87 -1.02 11.72
CA THR A 52 -3.19 0.08 12.42
C THR A 52 -1.67 -0.10 12.42
N LEU A 53 -1.20 -1.32 12.67
CA LEU A 53 0.22 -1.64 12.60
C LEU A 53 0.77 -1.47 11.18
N CYS A 54 0.02 -1.91 10.17
CA CYS A 54 0.41 -1.76 8.76
C CYS A 54 0.62 -0.28 8.41
N VAL A 55 -0.38 0.57 8.69
CA VAL A 55 -0.33 2.01 8.40
C VAL A 55 0.84 2.66 9.13
N ALA A 56 0.92 2.48 10.46
CA ALA A 56 1.99 3.08 11.27
C ALA A 56 3.39 2.62 10.82
N SER A 57 3.53 1.36 10.42
CA SER A 57 4.81 0.82 9.94
C SER A 57 5.23 1.47 8.62
N LEU A 58 4.32 1.59 7.65
CA LEU A 58 4.63 2.17 6.35
C LEU A 58 4.83 3.69 6.43
N GLU A 59 4.01 4.40 7.20
CA GLU A 59 4.15 5.85 7.41
C GLU A 59 5.45 6.23 8.12
N SER A 60 6.03 5.31 8.91
CA SER A 60 7.34 5.53 9.55
C SER A 60 8.50 5.65 8.56
N VAL A 61 8.30 5.26 7.29
CA VAL A 61 9.32 5.29 6.25
C VAL A 61 9.11 6.50 5.35
N PRO A 62 10.07 7.46 5.34
CA PRO A 62 10.04 8.56 4.40
C PRO A 62 9.95 8.03 2.97
N LYS A 63 9.08 8.64 2.17
CA LYS A 63 8.80 8.27 0.77
C LYS A 63 8.05 6.96 0.53
N ALA A 64 7.61 6.24 1.56
CA ALA A 64 6.71 5.10 1.37
C ALA A 64 5.43 5.51 0.62
N ARG A 65 4.83 6.66 0.99
CA ARG A 65 3.65 7.20 0.29
C ARG A 65 3.87 7.54 -1.20
N GLN A 66 5.10 7.81 -1.63
CA GLN A 66 5.40 8.08 -3.04
C GLN A 66 5.83 6.81 -3.81
N SER A 67 5.86 5.66 -3.13
CA SER A 67 6.21 4.39 -3.75
C SER A 67 4.99 3.78 -4.44
N ASP A 68 5.21 2.97 -5.47
CA ASP A 68 4.18 2.07 -5.98
C ASP A 68 4.00 0.85 -5.06
N LEU A 69 3.08 -0.05 -5.42
CA LEU A 69 2.79 -1.24 -4.62
C LEU A 69 4.03 -2.15 -4.46
N GLN A 70 4.89 -2.23 -5.48
CA GLN A 70 6.12 -3.00 -5.40
C GLN A 70 7.11 -2.37 -4.41
N GLY A 71 7.24 -1.04 -4.44
CA GLY A 71 8.04 -0.28 -3.49
C GLY A 71 7.52 -0.43 -2.06
N LEU A 72 6.21 -0.39 -1.85
CA LEU A 72 5.61 -0.68 -0.54
C LEU A 72 5.90 -2.12 -0.08
N ALA A 73 5.82 -3.12 -0.95
CA ALA A 73 6.17 -4.49 -0.60
C ALA A 73 7.64 -4.60 -0.16
N VAL A 74 8.56 -3.94 -0.87
CA VAL A 74 9.97 -3.87 -0.48
C VAL A 74 10.16 -3.18 0.87
N VAL A 75 9.44 -2.08 1.12
CA VAL A 75 9.46 -1.37 2.41
C VAL A 75 8.98 -2.28 3.54
N SER A 76 7.85 -2.98 3.36
CA SER A 76 7.29 -3.92 4.33
C SER A 76 8.29 -5.03 4.70
N VAL A 77 8.93 -5.65 3.71
CA VAL A 77 9.94 -6.69 3.94
C VAL A 77 11.15 -6.15 4.70
N ARG A 78 11.63 -4.94 4.36
CA ARG A 78 12.74 -4.29 5.08
C ARG A 78 12.39 -4.00 6.53
N LEU A 79 11.18 -3.49 6.80
CA LEU A 79 10.68 -3.24 8.15
C LEU A 79 10.58 -4.54 8.95
N ALA A 80 9.99 -5.60 8.38
CA ALA A 80 9.90 -6.91 9.01
C ALA A 80 11.29 -7.46 9.36
N LYS A 81 12.24 -7.41 8.42
CA LYS A 81 13.63 -7.83 8.64
C LYS A 81 14.30 -7.03 9.76
N SER A 82 14.10 -5.72 9.80
CA SER A 82 14.67 -4.86 10.85
C SER A 82 14.08 -5.17 12.22
N ASN A 83 12.76 -5.37 12.32
CA ASN A 83 12.07 -5.73 13.55
C ASN A 83 12.51 -7.11 14.04
N MET A 84 12.60 -8.11 13.16
CA MET A 84 13.08 -9.44 13.50
C MET A 84 14.54 -9.45 13.94
N THR A 85 15.39 -8.60 13.35
CA THR A 85 16.78 -8.47 13.80
C THR A 85 16.85 -7.94 15.24
N ARG A 86 16.01 -6.94 15.59
CA ARG A 86 15.89 -6.43 16.96
C ARG A 86 15.34 -7.50 17.92
N ALA A 87 14.27 -8.19 17.52
CA ALA A 87 13.66 -9.26 18.32
C ALA A 87 14.66 -10.39 18.59
N LYS A 88 15.41 -10.84 17.58
CA LYS A 88 16.48 -11.84 17.72
C LYS A 88 17.58 -11.39 18.68
N SER A 89 18.02 -10.14 18.58
CA SER A 89 19.01 -9.59 19.52
C SER A 89 18.49 -9.59 20.96
N LYS A 90 17.24 -9.13 21.15
CA LYS A 90 16.59 -9.14 22.47
C LYS A 90 16.42 -10.55 23.01
N ALA A 91 15.97 -11.50 22.19
CA ALA A 91 15.80 -12.89 22.58
C ALA A 91 17.12 -13.53 23.05
N LYS A 92 18.21 -13.34 22.29
CA LYS A 92 19.55 -13.79 22.69
C LYS A 92 20.04 -13.19 24.00
N ASN A 93 19.65 -11.95 24.31
CA ASN A 93 19.99 -11.34 25.58
C ASN A 93 19.14 -11.89 26.73
N LEU A 94 17.85 -12.14 26.49
CA LEU A 94 16.96 -12.74 27.49
C LEU A 94 17.36 -14.19 27.82
N LEU A 95 17.84 -14.96 26.85
CA LEU A 95 18.37 -16.32 27.05
C LEU A 95 19.59 -16.38 27.99
N LYS A 96 20.25 -15.26 28.28
CA LYS A 96 21.34 -15.20 29.26
C LYS A 96 20.85 -15.11 30.71
N ALA A 97 19.56 -14.88 30.91
CA ALA A 97 18.98 -14.82 32.24
C ALA A 97 19.06 -16.20 32.91
N LYS A 98 19.30 -16.21 34.23
CA LYS A 98 19.18 -17.44 35.02
C LYS A 98 17.70 -17.74 35.25
N SER A 99 17.37 -19.03 35.35
CA SER A 99 16.02 -19.55 35.67
C SER A 99 14.91 -19.06 34.74
N LEU A 100 15.03 -19.36 33.45
CA LEU A 100 13.90 -19.26 32.52
C LEU A 100 12.99 -20.48 32.71
N ASP A 101 11.69 -20.24 32.64
CA ASP A 101 10.72 -21.32 32.47
C ASP A 101 10.96 -22.05 31.13
N PRO A 102 10.84 -23.39 31.05
CA PRO A 102 11.14 -24.13 29.82
C PRO A 102 10.36 -23.68 28.58
N TYR A 103 9.11 -23.22 28.75
CA TYR A 103 8.33 -22.69 27.63
C TYR A 103 8.92 -21.35 27.15
N MET A 104 9.31 -20.47 28.08
CA MET A 104 9.96 -19.20 27.76
C MET A 104 11.30 -19.41 27.06
N GLU A 105 12.12 -20.35 27.52
CA GLU A 105 13.39 -20.69 26.89
C GLU A 105 13.17 -21.15 25.44
N SER A 106 12.24 -22.10 25.21
CA SER A 106 11.89 -22.59 23.88
C SER A 106 11.41 -21.48 22.93
N CYS A 107 10.51 -20.59 23.40
CA CYS A 107 10.05 -19.45 22.60
C CYS A 107 11.20 -18.51 22.22
N LEU A 108 12.10 -18.22 23.15
CA LEU A 108 13.22 -17.32 22.90
C LEU A 108 14.24 -17.96 21.94
N GLU A 109 14.47 -19.26 22.02
CA GLU A 109 15.31 -20.00 21.07
C GLU A 109 14.75 -19.95 19.65
N LEU A 110 13.44 -20.16 19.47
CA LEU A 110 12.79 -20.04 18.16
C LEU A 110 13.03 -18.66 17.52
N VAL A 111 12.84 -17.59 18.30
CA VAL A 111 13.08 -16.21 17.83
C VAL A 111 14.57 -15.95 17.57
N ALA A 112 15.45 -16.43 18.45
CA ALA A 112 16.90 -16.27 18.32
C ALA A 112 17.47 -16.97 17.08
N ASN A 113 16.86 -18.08 16.68
CA ASN A 113 17.27 -18.93 15.56
C ASN A 113 16.51 -18.66 14.26
N CYS A 114 15.55 -17.74 14.27
CA CYS A 114 14.82 -17.35 13.06
C CYS A 114 15.79 -16.97 11.92
N ILE A 115 15.55 -17.53 10.74
CA ILE A 115 16.37 -17.35 9.53
C ILE A 115 16.11 -15.95 8.94
N ARG A 116 17.14 -15.33 8.36
CA ARG A 116 16.99 -14.06 7.63
C ARG A 116 16.00 -14.25 6.47
N ILE A 117 14.99 -13.38 6.41
CA ILE A 117 14.23 -13.16 5.17
C ILE A 117 15.23 -12.67 4.12
N ARG A 118 15.47 -13.49 3.09
CA ARG A 118 16.36 -13.20 1.96
C ARG A 118 15.70 -12.20 1.03
#